data_AF-A0A970R5N3-F1
#
_entry.id   AF-A0A970R5N3-F1
#
_cell.length_a   1.000
_cell.length_b   1.000
_cell.length_c   1.000
_cell.angle_alpha   90.00
_cell.angle_beta   90.00
_cell.angle_gamma   90.00
#
_symmetry.space_group_name_H-M   'P 1'
#
loop_
_entity.id
_entity.type
_entity.pdbx_description
1 polymer ?
#
loop_
_entity_poly.entity_id
_entity_poly.type
_entity_poly.pdbx_seq_one_letter_code
_entity_poly.pdbx_strand_id
1 'polypeptide(L)'
;MNQRFTFLLLLTFTLALMSGCSIERKLANDFLKHRDSLTVMIIEPDYLFKTNLKDYAVDGFDKLSAEAQQQLLYDSSLFLQHITDSILIQNYTTSLMQTLEEYGIEAMNQQRLPDFLTAHGHAWQVSLVQLELEESLMPYRAEEVFEDSIVYYEDFELQKAGLNSWFEIVKVNNQQETSDLLYASHYFTDELDGRFANNIFTGEVTFRYNLFALETDTIYTLATEAGATYAGYIFDYLMNYYILRNLPPNQTLRSWLHYDHDSRMLYPAGDQRFIFLDE
;
A
#
# COMPACT_ATOMS: atom_id res chain seq x y z
N MET A 1 -12.23 -3.11 57.07
CA MET A 1 -13.36 -2.79 56.16
C MET A 1 -12.89 -2.40 54.74
N ASN A 2 -11.70 -2.83 54.27
CA ASN A 2 -11.16 -2.32 52.98
C ASN A 2 -10.86 -3.37 51.90
N GLN A 3 -10.61 -4.65 52.22
CA GLN A 3 -10.28 -5.64 51.17
C GLN A 3 -11.46 -5.98 50.25
N ARG A 4 -12.69 -6.03 50.78
CA ARG A 4 -13.89 -6.28 49.96
C ARG A 4 -14.22 -5.13 49.02
N PHE A 5 -13.88 -3.89 49.40
CA PHE A 5 -14.11 -2.70 48.57
C PHE A 5 -13.06 -2.61 47.46
N THR A 6 -11.78 -2.89 47.77
CA THR A 6 -10.70 -2.95 46.76
C THR A 6 -10.92 -4.06 45.75
N PHE A 7 -11.39 -5.24 46.17
CA PHE A 7 -11.71 -6.33 45.25
C PHE A 7 -12.89 -5.99 44.33
N LEU A 8 -13.92 -5.32 44.85
CA LEU A 8 -15.05 -4.86 44.03
C LEU A 8 -14.62 -3.79 43.00
N LEU A 9 -13.73 -2.89 43.39
CA LEU A 9 -13.16 -1.84 42.53
C LEU A 9 -12.24 -2.40 41.45
N LEU A 10 -11.44 -3.43 41.78
CA LEU A 10 -10.63 -4.14 40.79
C LEU A 10 -11.51 -4.91 39.82
N LEU A 11 -12.58 -5.56 40.32
CA LEU A 11 -13.53 -6.31 39.50
C LEU A 11 -14.29 -5.39 38.53
N THR A 12 -14.76 -4.21 39.00
CA THR A 12 -15.41 -3.22 38.13
C THR A 12 -14.43 -2.58 37.15
N PHE A 13 -13.16 -2.39 37.51
CA PHE A 13 -12.14 -1.90 36.57
C PHE A 13 -11.80 -2.95 35.50
N THR A 14 -11.69 -4.25 35.85
CA THR A 14 -11.53 -5.32 34.86
C THR A 14 -12.77 -5.52 33.99
N LEU A 15 -13.99 -5.35 34.53
CA LEU A 15 -15.23 -5.38 33.75
C LEU A 15 -15.36 -4.17 32.82
N ALA A 16 -14.90 -2.98 33.24
CA ALA A 16 -14.87 -1.78 32.41
C ALA A 16 -13.88 -1.91 31.24
N LEU A 17 -12.75 -2.60 31.43
CA LEU A 17 -11.78 -2.90 30.37
C LEU A 17 -12.33 -3.94 29.37
N MET A 18 -13.26 -4.82 29.79
CA MET A 18 -13.91 -5.80 28.90
C MET A 18 -15.15 -5.26 28.17
N SER A 19 -15.73 -4.13 28.60
CA SER A 19 -16.79 -3.43 27.89
C SER A 19 -16.32 -2.55 26.72
N GLY A 20 -15.02 -2.57 26.40
CA GLY A 20 -14.40 -1.74 25.36
C GLY A 20 -14.48 -2.27 23.92
N CYS A 21 -15.31 -3.27 23.62
CA CYS A 21 -15.59 -3.61 22.22
C CYS A 21 -16.44 -2.50 21.61
N SER A 22 -15.79 -1.59 20.89
CA SER A 22 -16.50 -0.57 20.11
C SER A 22 -17.48 -1.25 19.14
N ILE A 23 -18.59 -0.59 18.83
CA ILE A 23 -19.60 -1.16 17.94
C ILE A 23 -19.00 -1.48 16.56
N GLU A 24 -18.02 -0.69 16.12
CA GLU A 24 -17.24 -0.87 14.91
C GLU A 24 -16.48 -2.20 14.96
N ARG A 25 -15.80 -2.52 16.07
CA ARG A 25 -15.14 -3.83 16.23
C ARG A 25 -16.12 -4.99 16.24
N LYS A 26 -17.31 -4.80 16.80
CA LYS A 26 -18.36 -5.84 16.76
C LYS A 26 -18.84 -6.08 15.33
N LEU A 27 -19.09 -5.01 14.57
CA LEU A 27 -19.50 -5.07 13.17
C LEU A 27 -18.38 -5.60 12.26
N ALA A 28 -17.12 -5.25 12.52
CA ALA A 28 -15.95 -5.81 11.85
C ALA A 28 -15.88 -7.33 12.05
N ASN A 29 -15.99 -7.81 13.30
CA ASN A 29 -16.01 -9.24 13.59
C ASN A 29 -17.22 -9.96 12.96
N ASP A 30 -18.33 -9.25 12.74
CA ASP A 30 -19.49 -9.79 12.03
C ASP A 30 -19.23 -9.90 10.52
N PHE A 31 -18.61 -8.88 9.91
CA PHE A 31 -18.10 -8.94 8.55
C PHE A 31 -17.13 -10.10 8.35
N LEU A 32 -16.16 -10.27 9.26
CA LEU A 32 -15.20 -11.38 9.21
C LEU A 32 -15.89 -12.75 9.17
N LYS A 33 -17.05 -12.93 9.79
CA LYS A 33 -17.77 -14.22 9.81
C LYS A 33 -18.50 -14.54 8.49
N HIS A 34 -18.75 -13.54 7.65
CA HIS A 34 -19.55 -13.67 6.43
C HIS A 34 -18.75 -13.28 5.16
N ARG A 35 -17.45 -13.06 5.29
CA ARG A 35 -16.57 -12.64 4.19
C ARG A 35 -16.50 -13.63 3.03
N ASP A 36 -16.77 -14.91 3.31
CA ASP A 36 -16.87 -16.01 2.34
C ASP A 36 -18.08 -15.88 1.38
N SER A 37 -19.03 -15.00 1.69
CA SER A 37 -20.15 -14.64 0.80
C SER A 37 -19.84 -13.47 -0.14
N LEU A 38 -18.64 -12.88 -0.04
CA LEU A 38 -18.20 -11.78 -0.88
C LEU A 38 -17.50 -12.32 -2.13
N THR A 39 -17.87 -11.74 -3.26
CA THR A 39 -17.19 -11.98 -4.54
C THR A 39 -16.69 -10.65 -5.08
N VAL A 40 -15.42 -10.60 -5.46
CA VAL A 40 -14.78 -9.43 -6.04
C VAL A 40 -14.31 -9.77 -7.46
N MET A 41 -14.76 -8.99 -8.45
CA MET A 41 -14.21 -9.03 -9.80
C MET A 41 -13.13 -7.97 -9.95
N ILE A 42 -11.92 -8.38 -10.28
CA ILE A 42 -10.79 -7.52 -10.60
C ILE A 42 -10.78 -7.24 -12.10
N ILE A 43 -10.80 -5.96 -12.46
CA ILE A 43 -10.60 -5.48 -13.83
C ILE A 43 -9.19 -4.91 -13.91
N GLU A 44 -8.32 -5.60 -14.66
CA GLU A 44 -6.95 -5.17 -14.93
C GLU A 44 -6.88 -4.04 -15.98
N PRO A 45 -5.84 -3.18 -15.94
CA PRO A 45 -5.59 -2.20 -16.98
C PRO A 45 -4.98 -2.86 -18.22
N ASP A 46 -5.17 -2.25 -19.38
CA ASP A 46 -4.64 -2.76 -20.65
C ASP A 46 -3.12 -2.53 -20.82
N TYR A 47 -2.56 -1.54 -20.12
CA TYR A 47 -1.15 -1.16 -20.24
C TYR A 47 -0.64 -0.50 -18.95
N LEU A 48 0.69 -0.45 -18.83
CA LEU A 48 1.39 0.18 -17.71
C LEU A 48 1.91 1.56 -18.14
N PHE A 49 1.55 2.62 -17.41
CA PHE A 49 2.22 3.91 -17.59
C PHE A 49 3.63 3.82 -17.04
N LYS A 50 4.61 4.34 -17.79
CA LYS A 50 6.02 4.35 -17.38
C LYS A 50 6.55 5.77 -17.44
N THR A 51 6.97 6.29 -16.31
CA THR A 51 7.36 7.68 -16.17
C THR A 51 8.73 7.78 -15.53
N ASN A 52 9.68 8.43 -16.20
CA ASN A 52 10.97 8.74 -15.61
C ASN A 52 10.94 10.21 -15.16
N LEU A 53 11.06 10.43 -13.85
CA LEU A 53 10.95 11.75 -13.21
C LEU A 53 12.30 12.44 -13.04
N LYS A 54 13.32 12.03 -13.80
CA LYS A 54 14.69 12.58 -13.75
C LYS A 54 14.95 13.63 -14.84
N ASP A 55 13.91 14.38 -15.22
CA ASP A 55 14.01 15.48 -16.19
C ASP A 55 14.99 16.57 -15.74
N TYR A 56 15.00 16.88 -14.44
CA TYR A 56 15.91 17.83 -13.83
C TYR A 56 17.40 17.45 -13.94
N ALA A 57 17.71 16.18 -14.22
CA ALA A 57 19.08 15.70 -14.38
C ALA A 57 19.62 15.89 -15.82
N VAL A 58 18.79 16.38 -16.75
CA VAL A 58 19.16 16.53 -18.15
C VAL A 58 19.38 18.01 -18.51
N ASP A 59 20.62 18.35 -18.88
CA ASP A 59 20.97 19.70 -19.31
C ASP A 59 20.19 20.13 -20.57
N GLY A 60 19.44 21.23 -20.45
CA GLY A 60 18.68 21.81 -21.56
C GLY A 60 17.40 21.05 -21.92
N PHE A 61 16.89 20.20 -21.04
CA PHE A 61 15.66 19.42 -21.23
C PHE A 61 14.47 20.26 -21.72
N ASP A 62 14.25 21.44 -21.12
CA ASP A 62 13.14 22.35 -21.45
C ASP A 62 13.20 22.92 -22.89
N LYS A 63 14.34 22.80 -23.57
CA LYS A 63 14.52 23.30 -24.95
C LYS A 63 14.18 22.23 -25.99
N LEU A 64 13.97 20.99 -25.56
CA LEU A 64 13.60 19.88 -26.43
C LEU A 64 12.09 19.91 -26.72
N SER A 65 11.69 19.27 -27.82
CA SER A 65 10.27 18.99 -28.07
C SER A 65 9.75 17.92 -27.11
N ALA A 66 8.44 17.89 -26.83
CA ALA A 66 7.84 16.91 -25.94
C ALA A 66 8.14 15.44 -26.32
N GLU A 67 8.17 15.13 -27.63
CA GLU A 67 8.53 13.80 -28.12
C GLU A 67 9.99 13.47 -27.81
N ALA A 68 10.90 14.41 -28.05
CA ALA A 68 12.32 14.25 -27.73
C ALA A 68 12.59 14.13 -26.22
N GLN A 69 11.83 14.86 -25.40
CA GLN A 69 11.86 14.76 -23.94
C GLN A 69 11.47 13.36 -23.47
N GLN A 70 10.32 12.86 -23.94
CA GLN A 70 9.82 11.55 -23.57
C GLN A 70 10.76 10.43 -24.03
N GLN A 71 11.27 10.51 -25.26
CA GLN A 71 12.22 9.54 -25.79
C GLN A 71 13.52 9.53 -24.98
N LEU A 72 14.07 10.70 -24.67
CA LEU A 72 15.31 10.81 -23.91
C LEU A 72 15.16 10.25 -22.49
N LEU A 73 14.04 10.53 -21.83
CA LEU A 73 13.72 10.00 -20.50
C LEU A 73 13.54 8.49 -20.51
N TYR A 74 12.89 7.95 -21.55
CA TYR A 74 12.72 6.51 -21.72
C TYR A 74 14.08 5.81 -21.99
N ASP A 75 14.90 6.35 -22.89
CA ASP A 75 16.19 5.76 -23.25
C ASP A 75 17.23 5.84 -22.13
N SER A 76 17.12 6.85 -21.27
CA SER A 76 17.99 7.04 -20.10
C SER A 76 17.51 6.30 -18.85
N SER A 77 16.36 5.61 -18.93
CA SER A 77 15.84 4.81 -17.83
C SER A 77 16.75 3.62 -17.52
N LEU A 78 16.94 3.36 -16.23
CA LEU A 78 17.69 2.21 -15.74
C LEU A 78 16.89 0.91 -15.83
N PHE A 79 15.57 0.96 -15.63
CA PHE A 79 14.74 -0.25 -15.62
C PHE A 79 13.45 -0.17 -16.44
N LEU A 80 12.80 0.97 -16.61
CA LEU A 80 11.49 1.10 -17.28
C LEU A 80 11.49 0.50 -18.69
N GLN A 81 12.57 0.71 -19.46
CA GLN A 81 12.71 0.16 -20.81
C GLN A 81 12.82 -1.38 -20.85
N HIS A 82 13.18 -1.99 -19.71
CA HIS A 82 13.35 -3.43 -19.56
C HIS A 82 12.13 -4.12 -18.93
N ILE A 83 11.16 -3.35 -18.45
CA ILE A 83 9.91 -3.89 -17.89
C ILE A 83 8.95 -4.27 -19.01
N THR A 84 8.41 -5.48 -18.92
CA THR A 84 7.31 -5.97 -19.77
C THR A 84 5.99 -5.76 -19.05
N ASP A 85 5.11 -4.95 -19.63
CA ASP A 85 3.84 -4.52 -19.02
C ASP A 85 2.98 -5.72 -18.59
N SER A 86 2.80 -6.69 -19.49
CA SER A 86 1.95 -7.85 -19.23
C SER A 86 2.46 -8.70 -18.06
N ILE A 87 3.77 -8.83 -17.89
CA ILE A 87 4.37 -9.57 -16.77
C ILE A 87 4.15 -8.82 -15.46
N LEU A 88 4.37 -7.50 -15.46
CA LEU A 88 4.20 -6.67 -14.27
C LEU A 88 2.74 -6.66 -13.82
N ILE A 89 1.81 -6.39 -14.74
CA ILE A 89 0.36 -6.39 -14.48
C ILE A 89 -0.08 -7.76 -13.99
N GLN A 90 0.36 -8.85 -14.63
CA GLN A 90 0.00 -10.21 -14.22
C GLN A 90 0.50 -10.54 -12.81
N ASN A 91 1.76 -10.22 -12.48
CA ASN A 91 2.30 -10.48 -11.14
C ASN A 91 1.52 -9.71 -10.07
N TYR A 92 1.22 -8.44 -10.34
CA TYR A 92 0.42 -7.60 -9.47
C TYR A 92 -0.99 -8.17 -9.25
N THR A 93 -1.74 -8.44 -10.33
CA THR A 93 -3.14 -8.86 -10.25
C THR A 93 -3.27 -10.27 -9.69
N THR A 94 -2.33 -11.16 -10.03
CA THR A 94 -2.27 -12.52 -9.45
C THR A 94 -2.05 -12.46 -7.95
N SER A 95 -1.06 -11.68 -7.48
CA SER A 95 -0.79 -11.51 -6.04
C SER A 95 -1.98 -10.91 -5.30
N LEU A 96 -2.61 -9.89 -5.89
CA LEU A 96 -3.81 -9.26 -5.33
C LEU A 96 -4.96 -10.26 -5.19
N MET A 97 -5.26 -11.03 -6.25
CA MET A 97 -6.32 -12.03 -6.21
C MET A 97 -6.04 -13.15 -5.21
N GLN A 98 -4.83 -13.70 -5.21
CA GLN A 98 -4.43 -14.76 -4.27
C GLN A 98 -4.54 -14.28 -2.83
N THR A 99 -4.08 -13.06 -2.56
CA THR A 99 -4.16 -12.49 -1.21
C THR A 99 -5.62 -12.27 -0.81
N LEU A 100 -6.49 -11.74 -1.68
CA LEU A 100 -7.93 -11.65 -1.38
C LEU A 100 -8.56 -13.02 -1.04
N GLU A 101 -8.16 -14.07 -1.74
CA GLU A 101 -8.59 -15.45 -1.44
C GLU A 101 -8.10 -15.93 -0.07
N GLU A 102 -6.87 -15.59 0.35
CA GLU A 102 -6.36 -15.85 1.70
C GLU A 102 -7.16 -15.11 2.79
N TYR A 103 -7.57 -13.87 2.49
CA TYR A 103 -8.52 -13.12 3.31
C TYR A 103 -9.93 -13.75 3.31
N GLY A 104 -10.21 -14.75 2.49
CA GLY A 104 -11.47 -15.49 2.43
C GLY A 104 -12.53 -14.84 1.55
N ILE A 105 -12.13 -14.00 0.59
CA ILE A 105 -12.99 -13.39 -0.43
C ILE A 105 -12.80 -14.15 -1.75
N GLU A 106 -13.88 -14.48 -2.46
CA GLU A 106 -13.74 -15.06 -3.79
C GLU A 106 -13.30 -13.98 -4.79
N ALA A 107 -12.08 -14.09 -5.32
CA ALA A 107 -11.56 -13.19 -6.34
C ALA A 107 -11.75 -13.77 -7.75
N MET A 108 -12.24 -12.97 -8.68
CA MET A 108 -12.46 -13.35 -10.08
C MET A 108 -11.81 -12.33 -11.01
N ASN A 109 -11.36 -12.79 -12.17
CA ASN A 109 -10.94 -11.91 -13.26
C ASN A 109 -12.05 -11.78 -14.32
N GLN A 110 -11.82 -10.94 -15.34
CA GLN A 110 -12.79 -10.69 -16.40
C GLN A 110 -13.17 -11.95 -17.21
N GLN A 111 -12.31 -12.97 -17.27
CA GLN A 111 -12.59 -14.22 -17.97
C GLN A 111 -13.71 -15.03 -17.29
N ARG A 112 -13.91 -14.82 -15.97
CA ARG A 112 -14.98 -15.41 -15.16
C ARG A 112 -16.20 -14.51 -15.04
N LEU A 113 -16.37 -13.50 -15.91
CA LEU A 113 -17.53 -12.61 -15.90
C LEU A 113 -18.88 -13.36 -15.91
N PRO A 114 -19.10 -14.43 -16.69
CA PRO A 114 -20.35 -15.18 -16.64
C PRO A 114 -20.64 -15.75 -15.24
N ASP A 115 -19.63 -16.30 -14.57
CA ASP A 115 -19.75 -16.81 -13.21
C ASP A 115 -20.07 -15.66 -12.24
N PHE A 116 -19.36 -14.54 -12.37
CA PHE A 116 -19.54 -13.34 -11.56
C PHE A 116 -20.96 -12.76 -11.66
N LEU A 117 -21.54 -12.70 -12.87
CA LEU A 117 -22.91 -12.22 -13.08
C LEU A 117 -23.97 -13.14 -12.45
N THR A 118 -23.63 -14.41 -12.24
CA THR A 118 -24.49 -15.39 -11.56
C THR A 118 -24.19 -15.53 -10.07
N ALA A 119 -23.12 -14.89 -9.56
CA ALA A 119 -22.75 -14.96 -8.17
C ALA A 119 -23.89 -14.42 -7.29
N HIS A 120 -24.48 -15.31 -6.51
CA HIS A 120 -25.53 -14.98 -5.55
C HIS A 120 -24.86 -14.42 -4.29
N GLY A 121 -24.85 -13.11 -4.08
CA GLY A 121 -24.23 -12.53 -2.89
C GLY A 121 -23.94 -11.03 -3.00
N HIS A 122 -23.07 -10.56 -2.11
CA HIS A 122 -22.55 -9.19 -2.11
C HIS A 122 -21.37 -9.11 -3.08
N ALA A 123 -21.68 -8.86 -4.35
CA ALA A 123 -20.69 -8.75 -5.42
C ALA A 123 -20.13 -7.33 -5.55
N TRP A 124 -18.84 -7.24 -5.79
CA TRP A 124 -18.09 -5.99 -5.97
C TRP A 124 -17.23 -6.06 -7.22
N GLN A 125 -17.16 -4.93 -7.92
CA GLN A 125 -16.20 -4.72 -8.99
C GLN A 125 -15.12 -3.80 -8.47
N VAL A 126 -13.86 -4.21 -8.68
CA VAL A 126 -12.67 -3.40 -8.37
C VAL A 126 -11.92 -3.24 -9.68
N SER A 127 -11.97 -2.03 -10.23
CA SER A 127 -11.24 -1.68 -11.44
C SER A 127 -9.90 -1.05 -11.07
N LEU A 128 -8.79 -1.61 -11.53
CA LEU A 128 -7.51 -0.92 -11.53
C LEU A 128 -7.49 0.00 -12.76
N VAL A 129 -7.99 1.23 -12.55
CA VAL A 129 -8.22 2.22 -13.62
C VAL A 129 -6.91 2.68 -14.23
N GLN A 130 -5.88 2.83 -13.41
CA GLN A 130 -4.54 3.19 -13.84
C GLN A 130 -3.49 2.51 -12.97
N LEU A 131 -2.43 2.03 -13.62
CA LEU A 131 -1.21 1.56 -12.99
C LEU A 131 -0.03 2.30 -13.62
N GLU A 132 0.81 2.91 -12.79
CA GLU A 132 1.97 3.68 -13.23
C GLU A 132 3.22 3.25 -12.47
N LEU A 133 4.29 2.99 -13.22
CA LEU A 133 5.62 2.73 -12.71
C LEU A 133 6.51 3.97 -12.94
N GLU A 134 6.98 4.55 -11.85
CA GLU A 134 7.85 5.72 -11.83
C GLU A 134 9.29 5.33 -11.54
N GLU A 135 10.23 5.94 -12.26
CA GLU A 135 11.65 5.94 -11.94
C GLU A 135 12.07 7.34 -11.48
N SER A 136 12.64 7.44 -10.29
CA SER A 136 13.06 8.70 -9.67
C SER A 136 14.30 8.53 -8.79
N LEU A 137 14.79 9.61 -8.17
CA LEU A 137 15.84 9.56 -7.16
C LEU A 137 15.28 9.95 -5.79
N MET A 138 15.79 9.30 -4.75
CA MET A 138 15.53 9.65 -3.36
C MET A 138 16.83 10.18 -2.73
N PRO A 139 16.85 11.45 -2.29
CA PRO A 139 18.00 11.97 -1.55
C PRO A 139 18.08 11.26 -0.19
N TYR A 140 19.27 10.80 0.16
CA TYR A 140 19.55 10.13 1.43
C TYR A 140 20.83 10.72 2.04
N ARG A 141 20.79 10.98 3.36
CA ARG A 141 21.95 11.46 4.11
C ARG A 141 22.30 10.44 5.19
N ALA A 142 23.47 9.85 5.09
CA ALA A 142 24.08 9.15 6.22
C ALA A 142 24.73 10.18 7.12
N GLU A 143 24.41 10.19 8.42
CA GLU A 143 25.05 11.08 9.39
C GLU A 143 25.39 10.38 10.70
N GLU A 144 26.51 10.76 11.30
CA GLU A 144 26.95 10.27 12.60
C GLU A 144 27.66 11.38 13.37
N VAL A 145 27.41 11.43 14.68
CA VAL A 145 28.03 12.42 15.58
C VAL A 145 29.21 11.78 16.29
N PHE A 146 30.40 12.36 16.12
CA PHE A 146 31.59 12.00 16.86
C PHE A 146 31.91 13.09 17.89
N GLU A 147 32.43 12.67 19.06
CA GLU A 147 32.91 13.56 20.13
C GLU A 147 31.88 14.64 20.55
N ASP A 148 30.61 14.23 20.68
CA ASP A 148 29.46 15.00 21.17
C ASP A 148 29.16 16.32 20.42
N SER A 149 29.83 16.60 19.30
CA SER A 149 29.71 17.89 18.61
C SER A 149 30.08 17.91 17.12
N ILE A 150 30.83 16.92 16.63
CA ILE A 150 31.26 16.89 15.23
C ILE A 150 30.33 15.99 14.44
N VAL A 151 29.52 16.60 13.57
CA VAL A 151 28.64 15.87 12.65
C VAL A 151 29.41 15.55 11.38
N TYR A 152 29.54 14.26 11.07
CA TYR A 152 29.98 13.78 9.77
C TYR A 152 28.76 13.32 8.99
N TYR A 153 28.71 13.66 7.70
CA TYR A 153 27.64 13.22 6.83
C TYR A 153 28.15 12.90 5.43
N GLU A 154 27.43 12.03 4.74
CA GLU A 154 27.61 11.73 3.32
C GLU A 154 26.22 11.71 2.66
N ASP A 155 26.13 12.34 1.49
CA ASP A 155 24.90 12.46 0.72
C ASP A 155 24.90 11.47 -0.45
N PHE A 156 23.75 10.84 -0.66
CA PHE A 156 23.49 9.86 -1.71
C PHE A 156 22.22 10.23 -2.48
N GLU A 157 22.19 9.88 -3.76
CA GLU A 157 20.96 9.84 -4.56
C GLU A 157 20.67 8.37 -4.88
N LEU A 158 19.71 7.80 -4.15
CA LEU A 158 19.31 6.40 -4.32
C LEU A 158 18.28 6.30 -5.44
N GLN A 159 18.40 5.33 -6.35
CA GLN A 159 17.32 5.08 -7.31
C GLN A 159 16.06 4.65 -6.56
N LYS A 160 14.92 5.09 -7.07
CA LYS A 160 13.60 4.77 -6.53
C LYS A 160 12.68 4.33 -7.64
N ALA A 161 12.04 3.18 -7.42
CA ALA A 161 10.95 2.68 -8.24
C ALA A 161 9.64 2.86 -7.49
N GLY A 162 8.74 3.71 -7.99
CA GLY A 162 7.40 3.93 -7.43
C GLY A 162 6.34 3.23 -8.26
N LEU A 163 5.46 2.46 -7.63
CA LEU A 163 4.27 1.90 -8.26
C LEU A 163 3.04 2.59 -7.71
N ASN A 164 2.33 3.31 -8.58
CA ASN A 164 1.15 4.10 -8.28
C ASN A 164 -0.07 3.41 -8.87
N SER A 165 -1.11 3.24 -8.05
CA SER A 165 -2.32 2.50 -8.43
C SER A 165 -3.58 3.31 -8.14
N TRP A 166 -4.45 3.43 -9.13
CA TRP A 166 -5.76 4.06 -9.00
C TRP A 166 -6.84 2.99 -9.15
N PHE A 167 -7.70 2.90 -8.15
CA PHE A 167 -8.78 1.93 -8.10
C PHE A 167 -10.13 2.63 -8.14
N GLU A 168 -11.08 2.01 -8.83
CA GLU A 168 -12.49 2.32 -8.72
C GLU A 168 -13.19 1.11 -8.10
N ILE A 169 -13.84 1.30 -6.96
CA ILE A 169 -14.58 0.22 -6.30
C ILE A 169 -16.08 0.51 -6.36
N VAL A 170 -16.83 -0.46 -6.88
CA VAL A 170 -18.28 -0.35 -7.09
C VAL A 170 -18.99 -1.59 -6.57
N LYS A 171 -20.06 -1.38 -5.80
CA LYS A 171 -20.96 -2.45 -5.42
C LYS A 171 -21.91 -2.78 -6.58
N VAL A 172 -21.92 -4.04 -7.00
CA VAL A 172 -22.76 -4.47 -8.12
C VAL A 172 -24.24 -4.51 -7.70
N ASN A 173 -25.14 -4.22 -8.65
CA ASN A 173 -26.59 -4.22 -8.47
C ASN A 173 -27.15 -3.19 -7.47
N ASN A 174 -26.38 -2.15 -7.10
CA ASN A 174 -26.91 -1.01 -6.37
C ASN A 174 -26.87 0.29 -7.21
N GLN A 175 -27.99 0.62 -7.86
CA GLN A 175 -28.11 1.79 -8.74
C GLN A 175 -28.00 3.15 -8.03
N GLN A 176 -27.99 3.19 -6.70
CA GLN A 176 -27.89 4.41 -5.91
C GLN A 176 -26.48 4.68 -5.35
N GLU A 177 -25.53 3.77 -5.58
CA GLU A 177 -24.17 3.92 -5.08
C GLU A 177 -23.27 4.52 -6.15
N THR A 178 -22.51 5.55 -5.75
CA THR A 178 -21.40 6.09 -6.52
C THR A 178 -20.18 5.19 -6.37
N SER A 179 -19.34 5.18 -7.40
CA SER A 179 -17.99 4.62 -7.33
C SER A 179 -17.11 5.49 -6.43
N ASP A 180 -16.21 4.86 -5.67
CA ASP A 180 -15.14 5.60 -4.98
C ASP A 180 -13.84 5.48 -5.79
N LEU A 181 -13.23 6.62 -6.14
CA LEU A 181 -11.89 6.67 -6.70
C LEU A 181 -10.85 6.68 -5.58
N LEU A 182 -10.00 5.65 -5.57
CA LEU A 182 -9.05 5.35 -4.52
C LEU A 182 -7.63 5.32 -5.09
N TYR A 183 -6.67 5.75 -4.29
CA TYR A 183 -5.25 5.77 -4.66
C TYR A 183 -4.38 5.10 -3.61
N ALA A 184 -3.37 4.38 -4.06
CA ALA A 184 -2.27 3.91 -3.23
C ALA A 184 -0.96 3.89 -4.01
N SER A 185 0.15 4.04 -3.28
CA SER A 185 1.50 3.91 -3.83
C SER A 185 2.40 3.03 -2.97
N HIS A 186 3.34 2.37 -3.62
CA HIS A 186 4.35 1.51 -3.01
C HIS A 186 5.66 1.82 -3.71
N TYR A 187 6.79 1.74 -3.03
CA TYR A 187 8.07 1.99 -3.68
C TYR A 187 9.18 1.18 -3.06
N PHE A 188 10.18 0.87 -3.89
CA PHE A 188 11.49 0.40 -3.45
C PHE A 188 12.55 1.43 -3.81
N THR A 189 13.65 1.40 -3.07
CA THR A 189 14.85 2.18 -3.36
C THR A 189 16.05 1.26 -3.44
N ASP A 190 17.17 1.77 -3.97
CA ASP A 190 18.46 1.17 -3.69
C ASP A 190 18.64 1.01 -2.17
N GLU A 191 19.34 -0.04 -1.77
CA GLU A 191 19.69 -0.28 -0.38
C GLU A 191 21.14 0.15 -0.14
N LEU A 192 21.35 0.96 0.90
CA LEU A 192 22.66 1.46 1.29
C LEU A 192 23.00 0.94 2.70
N ASP A 193 23.98 0.05 2.80
CA ASP A 193 24.57 -0.37 4.07
C ASP A 193 25.92 0.32 4.24
N GLY A 194 26.01 1.24 5.19
CA GLY A 194 27.22 2.01 5.40
C GLY A 194 27.42 2.44 6.85
N ARG A 195 28.68 2.78 7.16
CA ARG A 195 29.08 3.26 8.48
C ARG A 195 30.25 4.22 8.38
N PHE A 196 30.34 5.15 9.33
CA PHE A 196 31.54 5.94 9.50
C PHE A 196 32.61 5.11 10.24
N ALA A 197 33.85 5.22 9.77
CA ALA A 197 35.02 4.59 10.36
C ALA A 197 36.04 5.69 10.70
N ASN A 198 36.32 5.83 12.00
CA ASN A 198 37.33 6.75 12.51
C ASN A 198 38.69 6.05 12.63
N ASN A 199 39.74 6.71 12.15
CA ASN A 199 41.12 6.33 12.40
C ASN A 199 41.64 7.01 13.68
N ILE A 200 41.76 6.24 14.75
CA ILE A 200 42.20 6.73 16.07
C ILE A 200 43.60 7.37 16.11
N PHE A 201 44.44 7.14 15.09
CA PHE A 201 45.79 7.69 15.02
C PHE A 201 45.87 8.99 14.22
N THR A 202 44.98 9.19 13.24
CA THR A 202 44.96 10.38 12.38
C THR A 202 43.79 11.31 12.66
N GLY A 203 42.76 10.84 13.37
CA GLY A 203 41.48 11.52 13.55
C GLY A 203 40.61 11.57 12.29
N GLU A 204 41.04 10.92 11.21
CA GLU A 204 40.32 10.90 9.93
C GLU A 204 39.05 10.04 10.04
N VAL A 205 37.94 10.56 9.56
CA VAL A 205 36.67 9.83 9.47
C VAL A 205 36.37 9.56 7.99
N THR A 206 36.07 8.30 7.68
CA THR A 206 35.74 7.85 6.33
C THR A 206 34.41 7.12 6.35
N PHE A 207 33.55 7.33 5.36
CA PHE A 207 32.35 6.53 5.20
C PHE A 207 32.64 5.30 4.35
N ARG A 208 32.30 4.11 4.86
CA ARG A 208 32.45 2.84 4.14
C ARG A 208 31.07 2.26 3.91
N TYR A 209 30.75 1.96 2.66
CA TYR A 209 29.42 1.48 2.31
C TYR A 209 29.43 0.42 1.20
N ASN A 210 28.34 -0.33 1.15
CA ASN A 210 27.91 -1.13 0.02
C ASN A 210 26.57 -0.57 -0.49
N LEU A 211 26.46 -0.40 -1.79
CA LEU A 211 25.22 0.00 -2.46
C LEU A 211 24.67 -1.21 -3.22
N PHE A 212 23.45 -1.61 -2.90
CA PHE A 212 22.71 -2.64 -3.61
C PHE A 212 21.69 -1.97 -4.52
N ALA A 213 21.99 -1.96 -5.81
CA ALA A 213 21.18 -1.28 -6.80
C ALA A 213 19.85 -2.02 -7.07
N LEU A 214 18.81 -1.27 -7.41
CA LEU A 214 17.56 -1.79 -7.93
C LEU A 214 17.80 -2.49 -9.28
N GLU A 215 17.41 -3.76 -9.33
CA GLU A 215 17.42 -4.58 -10.54
C GLU A 215 16.01 -4.77 -11.09
N THR A 216 15.88 -5.13 -12.36
CA THR A 216 14.59 -5.37 -13.02
C THR A 216 13.74 -6.41 -12.28
N ASP A 217 14.35 -7.47 -11.75
CA ASP A 217 13.66 -8.50 -10.99
C ASP A 217 13.04 -7.95 -9.70
N THR A 218 13.73 -7.02 -9.03
CA THR A 218 13.23 -6.30 -7.85
C THR A 218 11.97 -5.47 -8.17
N ILE A 219 11.84 -4.96 -9.39
CA ILE A 219 10.63 -4.24 -9.84
C ILE A 219 9.43 -5.18 -10.01
N TYR A 220 9.65 -6.41 -10.48
CA TYR A 220 8.58 -7.40 -10.52
C TYR A 220 8.18 -7.88 -9.12
N THR A 221 9.12 -7.94 -8.19
CA THR A 221 8.83 -8.17 -6.75
C THR A 221 8.00 -7.03 -6.16
N LEU A 222 8.35 -5.77 -6.44
CA LEU A 222 7.56 -4.60 -6.03
C LEU A 222 6.09 -4.72 -6.46
N ALA A 223 5.83 -5.14 -7.70
CA ALA A 223 4.48 -5.34 -8.20
C ALA A 223 3.72 -6.44 -7.43
N THR A 224 4.42 -7.53 -7.09
CA THR A 224 3.85 -8.63 -6.30
C THR A 224 3.50 -8.17 -4.89
N GLU A 225 4.40 -7.45 -4.21
CA GLU A 225 4.17 -6.95 -2.85
C GLU A 225 3.11 -5.86 -2.79
N ALA A 226 3.05 -4.98 -3.80
CA ALA A 226 1.99 -3.99 -3.93
C ALA A 226 0.63 -4.67 -4.11
N GLY A 227 0.52 -5.68 -4.97
CA GLY A 227 -0.70 -6.46 -5.16
C GLY A 227 -1.23 -7.07 -3.86
N ALA A 228 -0.36 -7.72 -3.07
CA ALA A 228 -0.72 -8.29 -1.78
C ALA A 228 -1.13 -7.21 -0.76
N THR A 229 -0.37 -6.12 -0.68
CA THR A 229 -0.68 -5.00 0.21
C THR A 229 -2.06 -4.40 -0.10
N TYR A 230 -2.36 -4.19 -1.38
CA TYR A 230 -3.61 -3.55 -1.79
C TYR A 230 -4.81 -4.49 -1.76
N ALA A 231 -4.62 -5.80 -1.82
CA ALA A 231 -5.66 -6.76 -1.43
C ALA A 231 -6.11 -6.55 0.01
N GLY A 232 -5.17 -6.31 0.94
CA GLY A 232 -5.48 -5.91 2.32
C GLY A 232 -6.27 -4.60 2.38
N TYR A 233 -5.91 -3.60 1.57
CA TYR A 233 -6.65 -2.33 1.52
C TYR A 233 -8.06 -2.47 0.95
N ILE A 234 -8.24 -3.32 -0.07
CA ILE A 234 -9.57 -3.67 -0.61
C ILE A 234 -10.39 -4.37 0.47
N PHE A 235 -9.80 -5.33 1.18
CA PHE A 235 -10.47 -6.03 2.28
C PHE A 235 -10.95 -5.05 3.36
N ASP A 236 -10.07 -4.15 3.80
CA ASP A 236 -10.39 -3.14 4.79
C ASP A 236 -11.45 -2.17 4.28
N TYR A 237 -11.38 -1.76 3.01
CA TYR A 237 -12.39 -0.92 2.38
C TYR A 237 -13.78 -1.59 2.50
N LEU A 238 -13.89 -2.86 2.09
CA LEU A 238 -15.14 -3.61 2.15
C LEU A 238 -15.64 -3.80 3.59
N MET A 239 -14.74 -4.06 4.53
CA MET A 239 -15.07 -4.18 5.96
C MET A 239 -15.60 -2.87 6.53
N ASN A 240 -14.91 -1.76 6.30
CA ASN A 240 -15.31 -0.46 6.82
C ASN A 240 -16.58 0.05 6.15
N TYR A 241 -16.74 -0.25 4.86
CA TYR A 241 -18.00 -0.02 4.15
C TYR A 241 -19.16 -0.78 4.83
N TYR A 242 -18.98 -2.06 5.17
CA TYR A 242 -19.98 -2.82 5.91
C TYR A 242 -20.29 -2.21 7.28
N ILE A 243 -19.27 -1.78 8.02
CA ILE A 243 -19.43 -1.12 9.31
C ILE A 243 -20.28 0.14 9.14
N LEU A 244 -19.92 1.04 8.22
CA LEU A 244 -20.62 2.29 7.95
C LEU A 244 -22.11 2.08 7.67
N ARG A 245 -22.46 1.07 6.86
CA ARG A 245 -23.85 0.76 6.51
C ARG A 245 -24.68 0.17 7.65
N ASN A 246 -24.02 -0.39 8.67
CA ASN A 246 -24.67 -1.06 9.79
C ASN A 246 -24.53 -0.28 11.12
N LEU A 247 -23.92 0.91 11.07
CA LEU A 247 -23.91 1.82 12.21
C LEU A 247 -25.32 2.37 12.50
N PRO A 248 -25.66 2.61 13.78
CA PRO A 248 -26.90 3.31 14.12
C PRO A 248 -26.96 4.71 13.46
N PRO A 249 -28.14 5.24 13.11
CA PRO A 249 -28.29 6.49 12.33
C PRO A 249 -27.61 7.75 12.89
N ASN A 250 -27.25 7.75 14.18
CA ASN A 250 -26.60 8.87 14.87
C ASN A 250 -25.13 8.60 15.20
N GLN A 251 -24.51 7.61 14.57
CA GLN A 251 -23.12 7.25 14.78
C GLN A 251 -22.34 7.37 13.49
N THR A 252 -21.12 7.88 13.60
CA THR A 252 -20.14 7.92 12.52
C THR A 252 -18.96 7.05 12.87
N LEU A 253 -18.22 6.62 11.85
CA LEU A 253 -16.99 5.87 12.04
C LEU A 253 -15.98 6.73 12.80
N ARG A 254 -15.48 6.23 13.94
CA ARG A 254 -14.43 6.91 14.72
C ARG A 254 -13.06 6.83 14.06
N SER A 255 -12.78 5.69 13.45
CA SER A 255 -11.55 5.41 12.74
C SER A 255 -11.78 4.28 11.74
N TRP A 256 -11.13 4.37 10.59
CA TRP A 256 -10.98 3.22 9.71
C TRP A 256 -10.24 2.10 10.44
N LEU A 257 -10.74 0.87 10.31
CA LEU A 257 -10.12 -0.31 10.87
C LEU A 257 -9.30 -1.04 9.81
N HIS A 258 -8.16 -1.58 10.22
CA HIS A 258 -7.35 -2.50 9.46
C HIS A 258 -7.44 -3.89 10.07
N TYR A 259 -7.54 -4.90 9.21
CA TYR A 259 -7.44 -6.30 9.59
C TYR A 259 -6.12 -6.91 9.13
N ASP A 260 -5.28 -7.22 10.10
CA ASP A 260 -4.07 -7.99 9.88
C ASP A 260 -4.43 -9.48 9.85
N HIS A 261 -4.23 -10.11 8.69
CA HIS A 261 -4.57 -11.50 8.47
C HIS A 261 -3.70 -12.47 9.30
N ASP A 262 -2.40 -12.20 9.37
CA ASP A 262 -1.41 -13.07 10.02
C ASP A 262 -1.63 -13.10 11.53
N SER A 263 -1.76 -11.92 12.14
CA SER A 263 -1.98 -11.80 13.57
C SER A 263 -3.44 -11.96 13.98
N ARG A 264 -4.37 -11.92 13.00
CA ARG A 264 -5.82 -11.95 13.17
C ARG A 264 -6.33 -10.84 14.08
N MET A 265 -5.70 -9.67 14.00
CA MET A 265 -6.01 -8.52 14.86
C MET A 265 -6.69 -7.39 14.10
N LEU A 266 -7.53 -6.65 14.83
CA LEU A 266 -8.20 -5.43 14.35
C LEU A 266 -7.67 -4.21 15.09
N TYR A 267 -7.13 -3.25 14.34
CA TYR A 267 -6.60 -2.00 14.87
C TYR A 267 -6.92 -0.81 13.95
N PRO A 268 -6.76 0.44 14.40
CA PRO A 268 -6.98 1.61 13.53
C PRO A 268 -6.01 1.62 12.34
N ALA A 269 -6.51 1.82 11.13
CA ALA A 269 -5.74 1.68 9.90
C ALA A 269 -4.58 2.68 9.74
N GLY A 270 -4.71 3.89 10.30
CA GLY A 270 -3.69 4.94 10.12
C GLY A 270 -3.44 5.22 8.63
N ASP A 271 -2.19 5.05 8.21
CA ASP A 271 -1.73 5.22 6.83
C ASP A 271 -1.79 3.92 6.00
N GLN A 272 -2.12 2.78 6.61
CA GLN A 272 -2.26 1.48 5.95
C GLN A 272 -3.65 1.36 5.29
N ARG A 273 -3.96 2.26 4.35
CA ARG A 273 -5.24 2.28 3.62
C ARG A 273 -5.14 3.08 2.33
N PHE A 274 -6.17 2.95 1.50
CA PHE A 274 -6.36 3.84 0.36
C PHE A 274 -6.54 5.31 0.76
N ILE A 275 -6.06 6.19 -0.11
CA ILE A 275 -6.38 7.60 -0.14
C ILE A 275 -7.61 7.79 -1.03
N PHE A 276 -8.64 8.48 -0.54
CA PHE A 276 -9.85 8.80 -1.31
C PHE A 276 -9.59 10.08 -2.11
N LEU A 277 -9.87 10.06 -3.43
CA LEU A 277 -9.57 11.20 -4.32
C LEU A 277 -10.78 12.11 -4.60
N ASP A 278 -11.99 11.67 -4.26
CA ASP A 278 -13.24 12.41 -4.52
C ASP A 278 -13.73 13.26 -3.31
N GLU A 279 -12.84 13.62 -2.38
CA GLU A 279 -13.14 14.55 -1.26
C GLU A 279 -12.70 16.01 -1.51
#